data_AF-A0A7S9QCP9-F1
#
_entry.id   AF-A0A7S9QCP9-F1
#
_cell.length_a   1.000
_cell.length_b   1.000
_cell.length_c   1.000
_cell.angle_alpha   90.00
_cell.angle_beta   90.00
_cell.angle_gamma   90.00
#
_symmetry.space_group_name_H-M   'P 1'
#
loop_
_entity.id
_entity.type
_entity.pdbx_description
1 polymer ?
#
loop_
_entity_poly.entity_id
_entity_poly.type
_entity_poly.pdbx_seq_one_letter_code
_entity_poly.pdbx_strand_id
1 'polypeptide(L)'
;MADALRGGIIINEILADPTGSGVSTDTDGDGTARGADEYVELLNTSASAIDVGGLEFWDAQRDNWFTIPDGTILQPGGTLTVIRNARPAGTLPGDGVTDIAFDADFGNGVLNNNRDNVVIYDPDANEFIQATYNNDTLDDPTTGSNYAGFPSDATRVGAGENFGTDIDGRSIQRGPNGNDDFFNDLDSTPGAGNVCFTPGVRIATPTGACPAELLRPGDLVVTRDAGVRAVRWVGGRHLPVEELRAAPHLCPIRISAGALGQGLPRRTLHLSPQHRILRPGPLLELGLAEVLVAARHLVGRPGIRQLAPEEGVHYLHFALDAHHVVFAEGVPAETLHFGAEARRVLGPGQMAELRQVFPDLDLTGRRTARPVLDGLHARLAR
;
A
#
# COMPACT_ATOMS: atom_id res chain seq x y z
N MET A 1 -11.96 14.57 -13.66
CA MET A 1 -12.45 14.21 -12.30
C MET A 1 -12.69 12.74 -12.43
N ALA A 2 -12.09 11.94 -11.54
CA ALA A 2 -12.08 10.50 -11.73
C ALA A 2 -13.49 9.92 -11.90
N ASP A 3 -13.59 8.98 -12.83
CA ASP A 3 -14.79 8.18 -13.00
C ASP A 3 -14.91 7.24 -11.79
N ALA A 4 -16.03 7.30 -11.06
CA ALA A 4 -16.15 6.66 -9.75
C ALA A 4 -17.45 5.86 -9.60
N LEU A 5 -17.31 4.59 -9.20
CA LEU A 5 -18.42 3.74 -8.77
C LEU A 5 -18.70 3.92 -7.28
N ARG A 6 -19.92 3.58 -6.87
CA ARG A 6 -20.35 3.55 -5.45
C ARG A 6 -20.02 4.83 -4.66
N GLY A 7 -19.96 5.97 -5.33
CA GLY A 7 -19.67 7.27 -4.73
C GLY A 7 -18.20 7.51 -4.31
N GLY A 8 -17.25 6.68 -4.75
CA GLY A 8 -15.82 6.93 -4.48
C GLY A 8 -14.82 5.85 -4.87
N ILE A 9 -15.25 4.73 -5.46
CA ILE A 9 -14.35 3.67 -5.94
C ILE A 9 -13.87 4.02 -7.35
N ILE A 10 -12.56 4.17 -7.50
CA ILE A 10 -11.92 4.55 -8.76
C ILE A 10 -10.81 3.56 -9.13
N ILE A 11 -10.47 3.47 -10.41
CA ILE A 11 -9.23 2.82 -10.85
C ILE A 11 -8.06 3.71 -10.46
N ASN A 12 -7.05 3.15 -9.78
CA ASN A 12 -5.94 3.89 -9.20
C ASN A 12 -4.60 3.59 -9.89
N GLU A 13 -4.32 2.31 -10.13
CA GLU A 13 -3.03 1.87 -10.65
C GLU A 13 -3.22 0.65 -11.56
N ILE A 14 -2.45 0.61 -12.64
CA ILE A 14 -2.45 -0.51 -13.60
C ILE A 14 -1.00 -0.90 -13.86
N LEU A 15 -0.66 -2.17 -13.69
CA LEU A 15 0.59 -2.74 -14.17
C LEU A 15 0.29 -3.69 -15.33
N ALA A 16 0.55 -3.24 -16.56
CA ALA A 16 0.27 -3.97 -17.78
C ALA A 16 1.46 -4.80 -18.28
N ASP A 17 2.70 -4.29 -18.15
CA ASP A 17 3.91 -5.04 -18.44
C ASP A 17 4.87 -5.05 -17.24
N PRO A 18 4.90 -6.13 -16.45
CA PRO A 18 5.80 -6.26 -15.31
C PRO A 18 7.28 -6.43 -15.69
N THR A 19 7.61 -6.66 -16.96
CA THR A 19 8.95 -7.05 -17.43
C THR A 19 9.64 -5.99 -18.26
N GLY A 20 10.53 -5.18 -17.65
CA GLY A 20 11.28 -4.14 -18.36
C GLY A 20 12.79 -4.39 -18.49
N SER A 21 13.40 -3.70 -19.46
CA SER A 21 14.86 -3.68 -19.65
C SER A 21 15.55 -2.76 -18.63
N GLY A 22 15.57 -3.17 -17.36
CA GLY A 22 16.31 -2.50 -16.28
C GLY A 22 15.51 -2.31 -14.99
N VAL A 23 14.18 -2.26 -15.10
CA VAL A 23 13.26 -2.32 -13.96
C VAL A 23 12.27 -3.42 -14.26
N SER A 24 11.95 -4.25 -13.27
CA SER A 24 10.93 -5.29 -13.38
C SER A 24 10.18 -5.34 -12.07
N THR A 25 8.86 -5.51 -12.13
CA THR A 25 8.01 -5.60 -10.94
C THR A 25 7.59 -7.06 -10.72
N ASP A 26 7.92 -7.58 -9.54
CA ASP A 26 7.48 -8.89 -9.04
C ASP A 26 6.42 -8.61 -7.96
N THR A 27 5.16 -8.63 -8.36
CA THR A 27 4.03 -8.20 -7.54
C THR A 27 3.63 -9.29 -6.55
N ASP A 28 3.74 -10.57 -6.95
CA ASP A 28 3.46 -11.70 -6.07
C ASP A 28 4.68 -12.10 -5.20
N GLY A 29 5.87 -11.59 -5.48
CA GLY A 29 7.07 -11.81 -4.67
C GLY A 29 7.62 -13.22 -4.78
N ASP A 30 7.30 -13.95 -5.86
CA ASP A 30 7.84 -15.29 -6.13
C ASP A 30 9.30 -15.28 -6.61
N GLY A 31 9.88 -14.08 -6.79
CA GLY A 31 11.24 -13.82 -7.24
C GLY A 31 11.35 -13.66 -8.76
N THR A 32 10.24 -13.70 -9.51
CA THR A 32 10.24 -13.67 -10.97
C THR A 32 9.16 -12.74 -11.53
N ALA A 33 9.56 -11.54 -11.95
CA ALA A 33 8.69 -10.67 -12.72
C ALA A 33 8.27 -11.30 -14.07
N ARG A 34 6.96 -11.41 -14.30
CA ARG A 34 6.33 -12.02 -15.48
C ARG A 34 4.91 -11.49 -15.64
N GLY A 35 4.22 -11.87 -16.71
CA GLY A 35 2.83 -11.41 -16.92
C GLY A 35 1.88 -11.74 -15.75
N ALA A 36 2.14 -12.75 -14.93
CA ALA A 36 1.28 -13.04 -13.77
C ALA A 36 1.31 -11.94 -12.68
N ASP A 37 2.32 -11.06 -12.72
CA ASP A 37 2.46 -9.91 -11.82
C ASP A 37 1.63 -8.70 -12.24
N GLU A 38 0.97 -8.77 -13.40
CA GLU A 38 0.00 -7.76 -13.83
C GLU A 38 -1.12 -7.61 -12.82
N TYR A 39 -1.54 -6.37 -12.60
CA TYR A 39 -2.63 -6.07 -11.69
C TYR A 39 -3.39 -4.81 -12.08
N VAL A 40 -4.60 -4.73 -11.51
CA VAL A 40 -5.38 -3.50 -11.43
C VAL A 40 -5.63 -3.19 -9.96
N GLU A 41 -5.39 -1.94 -9.56
CA GLU A 41 -5.67 -1.45 -8.22
C GLU A 41 -6.85 -0.48 -8.23
N LEU A 42 -7.78 -0.68 -7.31
CA LEU A 42 -8.85 0.26 -7.00
C LEU A 42 -8.52 1.07 -5.75
N LEU A 43 -9.05 2.29 -5.66
CA LEU A 43 -8.94 3.15 -4.49
C LEU A 43 -10.32 3.63 -4.03
N ASN A 44 -10.55 3.59 -2.72
CA ASN A 44 -11.68 4.28 -2.12
C ASN A 44 -11.31 5.74 -1.76
N THR A 45 -11.78 6.68 -2.58
CA THR A 45 -11.57 8.13 -2.37
C THR A 45 -12.60 8.78 -1.47
N SER A 46 -13.65 8.07 -1.06
CA SER A 46 -14.69 8.62 -0.20
C SER A 46 -14.22 8.72 1.25
N ALA A 47 -14.94 9.52 2.05
CA ALA A 47 -14.71 9.61 3.49
C ALA A 47 -15.31 8.43 4.29
N SER A 48 -15.96 7.47 3.62
CA SER A 48 -16.68 6.35 4.24
C SER A 48 -16.18 5.00 3.74
N ALA A 49 -16.31 3.97 4.57
CA ALA A 49 -16.07 2.60 4.10
C ALA A 49 -17.13 2.24 3.05
N ILE A 50 -16.71 1.60 1.96
CA ILE A 50 -17.58 1.17 0.86
C ILE A 50 -17.53 -0.36 0.80
N ASP A 51 -18.70 -0.99 0.71
CA ASP A 51 -18.76 -2.40 0.31
C ASP A 51 -18.46 -2.49 -1.18
N VAL A 52 -17.38 -3.19 -1.53
CA VAL A 52 -16.92 -3.42 -2.90
C VAL A 52 -17.16 -4.85 -3.34
N GLY A 53 -17.80 -5.68 -2.49
CA GLY A 53 -18.24 -7.01 -2.87
C GLY A 53 -19.18 -6.95 -4.08
N GLY A 54 -19.03 -7.92 -4.98
CA GLY A 54 -19.80 -8.03 -6.21
C GLY A 54 -19.31 -7.17 -7.38
N LEU A 55 -18.36 -6.25 -7.18
CA LEU A 55 -17.75 -5.54 -8.31
C LEU A 55 -16.96 -6.51 -9.20
N GLU A 56 -17.09 -6.33 -10.50
CA GLU A 56 -16.54 -7.23 -11.52
C GLU A 56 -15.46 -6.54 -12.35
N PHE A 57 -14.41 -7.27 -12.69
CA PHE A 57 -13.34 -6.83 -13.57
C PHE A 57 -13.51 -7.52 -14.93
N TRP A 58 -13.52 -6.70 -15.98
CA TRP A 58 -13.82 -7.11 -17.34
C TRP A 58 -12.72 -6.69 -18.31
N ASP A 59 -12.53 -7.52 -19.34
CA ASP A 59 -11.65 -7.27 -20.48
C ASP A 59 -12.31 -7.78 -21.79
N ALA A 60 -12.04 -7.10 -22.91
CA ALA A 60 -12.62 -7.36 -24.23
C ALA A 60 -12.23 -8.72 -24.85
N GLN A 61 -11.35 -9.49 -24.23
CA GLN A 61 -10.96 -10.81 -24.74
C GLN A 61 -10.98 -11.89 -23.67
N ARG A 62 -11.32 -11.51 -22.43
CA ARG A 62 -11.38 -12.42 -21.28
C ARG A 62 -12.71 -12.41 -20.56
N ASP A 63 -13.64 -11.54 -20.98
CA ASP A 63 -14.94 -11.33 -20.34
C ASP A 63 -14.74 -10.97 -18.86
N ASN A 64 -15.66 -11.37 -17.97
CA ASN A 64 -15.47 -11.24 -16.53
C ASN A 64 -14.36 -12.19 -16.07
N TRP A 65 -13.20 -11.63 -15.72
CA TRP A 65 -12.04 -12.41 -15.27
C TRP A 65 -11.87 -12.39 -13.75
N PHE A 66 -12.59 -11.52 -13.04
CA PHE A 66 -12.60 -11.52 -11.58
C PHE A 66 -13.85 -10.84 -11.00
N THR A 67 -14.41 -11.39 -9.93
CA THR A 67 -15.48 -10.78 -9.14
C THR A 67 -15.05 -10.69 -7.70
N ILE A 68 -15.11 -9.49 -7.12
CA ILE A 68 -14.73 -9.26 -5.73
C ILE A 68 -15.68 -10.05 -4.80
N PRO A 69 -15.17 -10.86 -3.87
CA PRO A 69 -16.01 -11.62 -2.95
C PRO A 69 -16.99 -10.74 -2.16
N ASP A 70 -18.22 -11.22 -2.00
CA ASP A 70 -19.28 -10.54 -1.24
C ASP A 70 -18.83 -10.15 0.18
N GLY A 71 -19.27 -8.96 0.62
CA GLY A 71 -18.96 -8.44 1.95
C GLY A 71 -17.52 -7.92 2.11
N THR A 72 -16.78 -7.75 1.00
CA THR A 72 -15.48 -7.09 1.02
C THR A 72 -15.66 -5.59 1.26
N ILE A 73 -15.22 -5.10 2.41
CA ILE A 73 -15.34 -3.68 2.78
C ILE A 73 -14.01 -2.97 2.59
N LEU A 74 -13.95 -2.00 1.68
CA LEU A 74 -12.78 -1.16 1.46
C LEU A 74 -12.89 0.13 2.29
N GLN A 75 -11.93 0.33 3.19
CA GLN A 75 -11.91 1.51 4.08
C GLN A 75 -11.62 2.81 3.31
N PRO A 76 -11.97 3.99 3.87
CA PRO A 76 -11.56 5.28 3.30
C PRO A 76 -10.04 5.33 3.06
N GLY A 77 -9.63 5.71 1.85
CA GLY A 77 -8.22 5.74 1.45
C GLY A 77 -7.56 4.36 1.33
N GLY A 78 -8.33 3.28 1.43
CA GLY A 78 -7.81 1.93 1.23
C GLY A 78 -7.73 1.57 -0.25
N THR A 79 -6.77 0.72 -0.60
CA THR A 79 -6.62 0.16 -1.94
C THR A 79 -7.01 -1.32 -2.00
N LEU A 80 -7.47 -1.74 -3.18
CA LEU A 80 -7.75 -3.13 -3.49
C LEU A 80 -7.02 -3.51 -4.78
N THR A 81 -6.07 -4.42 -4.69
CA THR A 81 -5.29 -4.92 -5.83
C THR A 81 -5.82 -6.29 -6.27
N VAL A 82 -6.12 -6.44 -7.55
CA VAL A 82 -6.41 -7.76 -8.14
C VAL A 82 -5.26 -8.16 -9.04
N ILE A 83 -4.61 -9.26 -8.69
CA ILE A 83 -3.50 -9.86 -9.46
C ILE A 83 -4.06 -11.04 -10.24
N ARG A 84 -3.43 -11.36 -11.37
CA ARG A 84 -3.88 -12.47 -12.22
C ARG A 84 -3.70 -13.85 -11.61
N ASN A 85 -2.48 -14.24 -11.25
CA ASN A 85 -2.18 -15.63 -10.88
C ASN A 85 -0.96 -15.72 -9.95
N ALA A 86 -1.19 -15.39 -8.68
CA ALA A 86 -0.18 -15.49 -7.65
C ALA A 86 0.17 -16.98 -7.43
N ARG A 87 1.41 -17.37 -7.71
CA ARG A 87 1.80 -18.79 -7.58
C ARG A 87 1.78 -19.25 -6.13
N PRO A 88 1.76 -20.58 -5.87
CA PRO A 88 1.85 -21.12 -4.50
C PRO A 88 3.09 -20.70 -3.70
N ALA A 89 4.15 -20.24 -4.38
CA ALA A 89 5.36 -19.69 -3.78
C ALA A 89 5.34 -18.16 -3.59
N GLY A 90 4.41 -17.47 -4.27
CA GLY A 90 4.16 -16.04 -4.14
C GLY A 90 3.19 -15.71 -2.98
N THR A 91 2.95 -14.43 -2.75
CA THR A 91 2.14 -13.86 -1.69
C THR A 91 1.41 -12.62 -2.20
N LEU A 92 0.14 -12.45 -1.82
CA LEU A 92 -0.65 -11.29 -2.23
C LEU A 92 -0.20 -10.00 -1.51
N PRO A 93 -0.03 -8.88 -2.23
CA PRO A 93 0.38 -7.59 -1.67
C PRO A 93 -0.78 -6.94 -0.93
N GLY A 94 -0.79 -7.00 0.40
CA GLY A 94 -1.83 -6.31 1.17
C GLY A 94 -1.90 -6.74 2.62
N ASP A 95 -2.50 -5.91 3.46
CA ASP A 95 -2.77 -6.20 4.87
C ASP A 95 -4.17 -6.82 5.13
N GLY A 96 -5.03 -6.84 4.10
CA GLY A 96 -6.38 -7.41 4.14
C GLY A 96 -7.43 -6.51 4.78
N VAL A 97 -7.12 -5.23 5.04
CA VAL A 97 -8.06 -4.26 5.62
C VAL A 97 -7.99 -2.91 4.91
N THR A 98 -6.81 -2.29 4.85
CA THR A 98 -6.58 -1.02 4.14
C THR A 98 -5.94 -1.25 2.77
N ASP A 99 -5.14 -2.30 2.64
CA ASP A 99 -4.59 -2.74 1.36
C ASP A 99 -5.09 -4.18 1.17
N ILE A 100 -6.15 -4.38 0.39
CA ILE A 100 -6.74 -5.70 0.13
C ILE A 100 -6.11 -6.23 -1.17
N ALA A 101 -5.73 -7.49 -1.20
CA ALA A 101 -5.34 -8.12 -2.46
C ALA A 101 -6.04 -9.45 -2.69
N PHE A 102 -6.38 -9.68 -3.94
CA PHE A 102 -6.93 -10.93 -4.42
C PHE A 102 -6.09 -11.51 -5.54
N ASP A 103 -6.02 -12.84 -5.54
CA ASP A 103 -5.57 -13.61 -6.68
C ASP A 103 -6.79 -13.98 -7.51
N ALA A 104 -6.80 -13.60 -8.79
CA ALA A 104 -7.85 -13.99 -9.71
C ALA A 104 -7.72 -15.46 -10.18
N ASP A 105 -6.60 -16.13 -9.89
CA ASP A 105 -6.29 -17.49 -10.34
C ASP A 105 -6.46 -17.67 -11.87
N PHE A 106 -6.14 -16.60 -12.62
CA PHE A 106 -6.37 -16.47 -14.05
C PHE A 106 -5.06 -16.67 -14.84
N GLY A 107 -4.92 -17.84 -15.45
CA GLY A 107 -3.65 -18.30 -16.07
C GLY A 107 -3.27 -17.68 -17.43
N ASN A 108 -4.17 -16.97 -18.10
CA ASN A 108 -3.92 -16.37 -19.43
C ASN A 108 -3.74 -14.85 -19.32
N GLY A 109 -2.99 -14.23 -20.24
CA GLY A 109 -2.84 -12.77 -20.35
C GLY A 109 -4.20 -12.07 -20.30
N VAL A 110 -4.44 -11.19 -19.31
CA VAL A 110 -5.66 -10.37 -19.23
C VAL A 110 -5.35 -8.96 -19.74
N LEU A 111 -4.30 -8.33 -19.23
CA LEU A 111 -3.85 -7.04 -19.73
C LEU A 111 -2.88 -7.28 -20.90
N ASN A 112 -3.09 -6.58 -22.01
CA ASN A 112 -2.21 -6.62 -23.18
C ASN A 112 -1.11 -5.56 -23.06
N ASN A 113 0.16 -6.00 -23.09
CA ASN A 113 1.33 -5.12 -22.96
C ASN A 113 1.38 -3.98 -23.99
N ASN A 114 0.70 -4.11 -25.15
CA ASN A 114 0.70 -3.06 -26.16
C ASN A 114 -0.28 -1.94 -25.86
N ARG A 115 -1.52 -2.26 -25.48
CA ARG A 115 -2.63 -1.34 -25.18
C ARG A 115 -3.85 -2.17 -24.81
N ASP A 116 -4.67 -1.66 -23.91
CA ASP A 116 -5.89 -2.35 -23.51
C ASP A 116 -6.91 -1.43 -22.84
N ASN A 117 -8.08 -2.01 -22.57
CA ASN A 117 -9.18 -1.43 -21.81
C ASN A 117 -9.37 -2.20 -20.50
N VAL A 118 -9.40 -1.49 -19.38
CA VAL A 118 -9.77 -2.03 -18.07
C VAL A 118 -11.18 -1.55 -17.74
N VAL A 119 -12.11 -2.48 -17.55
CA VAL A 119 -13.51 -2.18 -17.19
C VAL A 119 -13.80 -2.70 -15.79
N ILE A 120 -14.36 -1.84 -14.93
CA ILE A 120 -14.89 -2.22 -13.62
C ILE A 120 -16.39 -2.01 -13.66
N TYR A 121 -17.15 -3.08 -13.42
CA TYR A 121 -18.60 -3.08 -13.48
C TYR A 121 -19.22 -3.29 -12.10
N ASP A 122 -20.28 -2.55 -11.81
CA ASP A 122 -21.13 -2.68 -10.63
C ASP A 122 -22.49 -3.26 -11.04
N PRO A 123 -22.73 -4.57 -10.79
CA PRO A 123 -23.99 -5.21 -11.11
C PRO A 123 -25.20 -4.64 -10.34
N ASP A 124 -24.98 -4.09 -9.14
CA ASP A 124 -26.07 -3.59 -8.29
C ASP A 124 -26.64 -2.28 -8.81
N ALA A 125 -25.76 -1.40 -9.33
CA ALA A 125 -26.13 -0.12 -9.92
C ALA A 125 -26.37 -0.21 -11.44
N ASN A 126 -25.94 -1.31 -12.08
CA ASN A 126 -25.83 -1.46 -13.52
C ASN A 126 -24.97 -0.35 -14.16
N GLU A 127 -23.85 -0.03 -13.51
CA GLU A 127 -22.94 1.06 -13.86
C GLU A 127 -21.51 0.53 -14.05
N PHE A 128 -20.72 1.15 -14.92
CA PHE A 128 -19.30 0.80 -15.07
C PHE A 128 -18.40 2.03 -15.22
N ILE A 129 -17.15 1.88 -14.81
CA ILE A 129 -16.06 2.82 -15.11
C ILE A 129 -15.01 2.11 -15.97
N GLN A 130 -14.23 2.89 -16.70
CA GLN A 130 -13.32 2.35 -17.70
C GLN A 130 -12.05 3.17 -17.81
N ALA A 131 -10.92 2.50 -17.96
CA ALA A 131 -9.62 3.10 -18.21
C ALA A 131 -8.95 2.47 -19.43
N THR A 132 -8.20 3.26 -20.19
CA THR A 132 -7.32 2.79 -21.27
C THR A 132 -5.88 3.20 -21.02
N TYR A 133 -4.95 2.49 -21.66
CA TYR A 133 -3.54 2.87 -21.70
C TYR A 133 -2.94 2.68 -23.09
N ASN A 134 -1.74 3.20 -23.31
CA ASN A 134 -1.00 3.19 -24.57
C ASN A 134 -1.81 3.71 -25.77
N ASN A 135 -2.64 4.75 -25.53
CA ASN A 135 -3.54 5.34 -26.52
C ASN A 135 -4.50 4.32 -27.16
N ASP A 136 -4.99 3.35 -26.38
CA ASP A 136 -6.10 2.54 -26.87
C ASP A 136 -7.36 3.38 -27.08
N THR A 137 -8.21 2.90 -27.98
CA THR A 137 -9.56 3.44 -28.09
C THR A 137 -10.43 2.86 -26.99
N LEU A 138 -11.29 3.70 -26.40
CA LEU A 138 -12.33 3.23 -25.49
C LEU A 138 -13.29 2.32 -26.27
N ASP A 139 -13.28 1.04 -25.92
CA ASP A 139 -14.20 0.05 -26.47
C ASP A 139 -15.47 0.04 -25.61
N ASP A 140 -16.66 0.07 -26.22
CA ASP A 140 -17.92 0.07 -25.46
C ASP A 140 -18.34 -1.36 -25.13
N PRO A 141 -18.28 -1.79 -23.84
CA PRO A 141 -18.60 -3.15 -23.46
C PRO A 141 -20.09 -3.50 -23.63
N THR A 142 -20.96 -2.50 -23.76
CA THR A 142 -22.42 -2.70 -23.92
C THR A 142 -22.83 -3.01 -25.36
N THR A 143 -21.96 -2.69 -26.33
CA THR A 143 -22.22 -2.87 -27.77
C THR A 143 -21.24 -3.81 -28.45
N GLY A 144 -20.12 -4.15 -27.79
CA GLY A 144 -19.05 -4.95 -28.36
C GLY A 144 -19.35 -6.44 -28.42
N SER A 145 -18.97 -7.09 -29.53
CA SER A 145 -18.94 -8.56 -29.67
C SER A 145 -17.90 -9.26 -28.79
N ASN A 146 -17.14 -8.47 -28.04
CA ASN A 146 -15.89 -8.82 -27.40
C ASN A 146 -16.04 -8.94 -25.86
N TYR A 147 -17.15 -8.48 -25.29
CA TYR A 147 -17.45 -8.61 -23.86
C TYR A 147 -18.65 -9.56 -23.68
N ALA A 148 -18.42 -10.86 -23.81
CA ALA A 148 -19.48 -11.85 -23.76
C ALA A 148 -20.12 -11.91 -22.37
N GLY A 149 -21.43 -11.65 -22.33
CA GLY A 149 -22.20 -11.64 -21.07
C GLY A 149 -22.22 -10.27 -20.37
N PHE A 150 -21.54 -9.26 -20.91
CA PHE A 150 -21.65 -7.90 -20.37
C PHE A 150 -23.05 -7.34 -20.64
N PRO A 151 -23.70 -6.68 -19.65
CA PRO A 151 -25.05 -6.16 -19.83
C PRO A 151 -25.11 -5.04 -20.86
N SER A 152 -25.94 -5.21 -21.88
CA SER A 152 -26.08 -4.26 -22.99
C SER A 152 -26.82 -2.98 -22.62
N ASP A 153 -27.39 -2.90 -21.42
CA ASP A 153 -28.08 -1.74 -20.86
C ASP A 153 -27.32 -1.09 -19.70
N ALA A 154 -26.10 -1.53 -19.39
CA ALA A 154 -25.25 -0.91 -18.39
C ALA A 154 -24.88 0.53 -18.78
N THR A 155 -24.72 1.40 -17.79
CA THR A 155 -24.40 2.81 -18.01
C THR A 155 -22.95 3.10 -17.66
N ARG A 156 -22.18 3.69 -18.59
CA ARG A 156 -20.83 4.19 -18.25
C ARG A 156 -20.94 5.41 -17.34
N VAL A 157 -20.27 5.37 -16.20
CA VAL A 157 -20.08 6.52 -15.33
C VAL A 157 -18.88 7.30 -15.84
N GLY A 158 -19.12 8.54 -16.23
CA GLY A 158 -18.08 9.42 -16.76
C GLY A 158 -17.71 9.14 -18.22
N ALA A 159 -16.56 9.67 -18.63
CA ALA A 159 -16.16 9.67 -20.05
C ALA A 159 -15.31 8.45 -20.46
N GLY A 160 -14.79 7.71 -19.49
CA GLY A 160 -13.65 6.81 -19.65
C GLY A 160 -12.34 7.58 -19.51
N GLU A 161 -11.36 6.96 -18.88
CA GLU A 161 -10.09 7.59 -18.52
C GLU A 161 -8.95 7.07 -19.40
N ASN A 162 -7.98 7.92 -19.71
CA ASN A 162 -6.77 7.52 -20.43
C ASN A 162 -5.57 7.69 -19.51
N PHE A 163 -5.05 6.57 -19.03
CA PHE A 163 -3.93 6.50 -18.09
C PHE A 163 -2.60 6.88 -18.75
N GLY A 164 -2.56 7.03 -20.08
CA GLY A 164 -1.36 7.44 -20.81
C GLY A 164 -0.53 6.25 -21.25
N THR A 165 0.79 6.42 -21.34
CA THR A 165 1.70 5.41 -21.89
C THR A 165 2.33 4.58 -20.77
N ASP A 166 2.36 3.27 -20.95
CA ASP A 166 3.07 2.32 -20.11
C ASP A 166 4.59 2.44 -20.24
N ILE A 167 5.31 2.01 -19.20
CA ILE A 167 6.76 1.81 -19.26
C ILE A 167 7.03 0.42 -18.69
N ASP A 168 7.58 -0.46 -19.52
CA ASP A 168 7.88 -1.84 -19.15
C ASP A 168 8.58 -1.93 -17.78
N GLY A 169 8.04 -2.79 -16.93
CA GLY A 169 8.48 -2.99 -15.55
C GLY A 169 7.91 -2.03 -14.53
N ARG A 170 7.03 -1.09 -14.93
CA ARG A 170 6.45 -0.07 -14.07
C ARG A 170 4.94 0.02 -14.29
N SER A 171 4.25 0.35 -13.22
CA SER A 171 2.82 0.65 -13.25
C SER A 171 2.54 2.06 -13.73
N ILE A 172 1.35 2.27 -14.27
CA ILE A 172 0.76 3.58 -14.49
C ILE A 172 -0.12 3.93 -13.29
N GLN A 173 0.18 5.04 -12.63
CA GLN A 173 -0.42 5.47 -11.37
C GLN A 173 -1.21 6.76 -11.55
N ARG A 174 -2.38 6.83 -10.95
CA ARG A 174 -3.12 8.09 -10.80
C ARG A 174 -2.37 9.04 -9.87
N GLY A 175 -2.43 10.31 -10.26
CA GLY A 175 -1.89 11.43 -9.54
C GLY A 175 -2.57 11.71 -8.19
N PRO A 176 -1.85 12.36 -7.27
CA PRO A 176 -2.26 12.56 -5.88
C PRO A 176 -3.31 13.67 -5.71
N ASN A 177 -4.10 13.98 -6.73
CA ASN A 177 -5.22 14.90 -6.64
C ASN A 177 -6.56 14.19 -6.89
N GLY A 178 -6.53 12.89 -7.19
CA GLY A 178 -7.72 12.15 -7.66
C GLY A 178 -8.24 12.63 -9.02
N ASN A 179 -7.44 13.44 -9.72
CA ASN A 179 -7.71 13.93 -11.08
C ASN A 179 -7.06 13.01 -12.10
N ASP A 180 -7.33 13.28 -13.37
CA ASP A 180 -6.90 12.48 -14.53
C ASP A 180 -5.46 12.85 -14.93
N ASP A 181 -4.59 12.97 -13.92
CA ASP A 181 -3.15 13.14 -14.05
C ASP A 181 -2.51 11.76 -13.83
N PHE A 182 -1.74 11.23 -14.76
CA PHE A 182 -1.19 9.88 -14.66
C PHE A 182 0.33 9.87 -14.79
N PHE A 183 0.99 8.98 -14.05
CA PHE A 183 2.44 8.89 -13.91
C PHE A 183 2.91 7.45 -14.13
N ASN A 184 4.03 7.28 -14.84
CA ASN A 184 4.65 5.98 -15.13
C ASN A 184 6.13 5.94 -14.72
N ASP A 185 6.61 6.98 -14.03
CA ASP A 185 7.99 7.13 -13.58
C ASP A 185 8.22 6.70 -12.12
N LEU A 186 7.19 6.14 -11.49
CA LEU A 186 7.18 5.69 -10.10
C LEU A 186 7.27 4.17 -10.00
N ASP A 187 7.79 3.68 -8.88
CA ASP A 187 7.78 2.25 -8.59
C ASP A 187 6.37 1.79 -8.21
N SER A 188 5.99 0.60 -8.65
CA SER A 188 4.69 -0.05 -8.38
C SER A 188 4.36 -0.03 -6.89
N THR A 189 3.13 0.37 -6.54
CA THR A 189 2.75 0.55 -5.13
C THR A 189 2.13 -0.65 -4.39
N PRO A 190 1.77 -1.81 -4.99
CA PRO A 190 1.21 -2.91 -4.21
C PRO A 190 2.18 -3.43 -3.16
N GLY A 191 1.81 -3.29 -1.88
CA GLY A 191 2.25 -4.18 -0.81
C GLY A 191 3.74 -4.20 -0.41
N ALA A 192 4.54 -3.16 -0.64
CA ALA A 192 5.87 -3.08 -0.04
C ALA A 192 5.82 -2.62 1.44
N GLY A 193 5.20 -3.42 2.33
CA GLY A 193 4.96 -3.10 3.74
C GLY A 193 6.16 -3.30 4.67
N ASN A 194 7.30 -2.68 4.36
CA ASN A 194 8.43 -2.64 5.30
C ASN A 194 8.30 -1.42 6.22
N VAL A 195 7.59 -1.56 7.36
CA VAL A 195 7.49 -0.53 8.42
C VAL A 195 8.58 -0.76 9.47
N CYS A 196 9.76 -0.20 9.25
CA CYS A 196 10.94 -0.37 10.12
C CYS A 196 11.58 0.95 10.56
N PHE A 197 12.13 0.94 11.77
CA PHE A 197 13.08 1.93 12.29
C PHE A 197 14.51 1.56 11.87
N THR A 198 15.46 2.49 11.97
CA THR A 198 16.89 2.19 11.86
C THR A 198 17.57 2.23 13.23
N PRO A 199 18.77 1.64 13.40
CA PRO A 199 19.58 1.82 14.59
C PRO A 199 19.75 3.30 14.98
N GLY A 200 19.81 3.54 16.28
CA GLY A 200 20.00 4.86 16.88
C GLY A 200 18.71 5.66 17.06
N VAL A 201 17.59 5.26 16.45
CA VAL A 201 16.28 5.87 16.68
C VAL A 201 15.83 5.58 18.11
N ARG A 202 15.56 6.61 18.89
CA ARG A 202 15.16 6.47 20.29
C ARG A 202 13.64 6.44 20.46
N ILE A 203 13.14 5.36 21.05
CA ILE A 203 11.75 5.13 21.41
C ILE A 203 11.52 5.56 22.86
N ALA A 204 10.43 6.29 23.12
CA ALA A 204 10.08 6.69 24.48
C ALA A 204 9.72 5.49 25.36
N THR A 205 10.37 5.39 26.52
CA THR A 205 10.05 4.43 27.59
C THR A 205 9.76 5.18 28.89
N PRO A 206 9.14 4.53 29.90
CA PRO A 206 8.87 5.17 31.19
C PRO A 206 10.12 5.71 31.91
N THR A 207 11.30 5.17 31.61
CA THR A 207 12.58 5.52 32.26
C THR A 207 13.46 6.41 31.38
N GLY A 208 12.97 6.83 30.21
CA GLY A 208 13.71 7.66 29.25
C GLY A 208 13.67 7.10 27.82
N ALA A 209 14.28 7.80 26.87
CA ALA A 209 14.26 7.35 25.48
C ALA A 209 15.35 6.26 25.23
N CYS A 210 14.92 5.07 24.83
CA CYS A 210 15.76 3.90 24.57
C CYS A 210 15.98 3.71 23.06
N PRO A 211 17.23 3.49 22.58
CA PRO A 211 17.46 3.11 21.18
C PRO A 211 16.68 1.85 20.78
N ALA A 212 16.05 1.87 19.60
CA ALA A 212 15.19 0.80 19.12
C ALA A 212 15.91 -0.56 19.03
N GLU A 213 17.19 -0.56 18.69
CA GLU A 213 18.06 -1.76 18.63
C GLU A 213 18.32 -2.41 19.99
N LEU A 214 18.10 -1.69 21.09
CA LEU A 214 18.28 -2.19 22.45
C LEU A 214 16.99 -2.71 23.07
N LEU A 215 15.82 -2.44 22.47
CA LEU A 215 14.56 -2.97 22.96
C LEU A 215 14.55 -4.49 22.91
N ARG A 216 13.99 -5.11 23.95
CA ARG A 216 13.80 -6.56 24.08
C ARG A 216 12.35 -6.86 24.45
N PRO A 217 11.83 -8.06 24.13
CA PRO A 217 10.56 -8.50 24.65
C PRO A 217 10.49 -8.34 26.18
N GLY A 218 9.40 -7.77 26.68
CA GLY A 218 9.20 -7.40 28.09
C GLY A 218 9.52 -5.95 28.41
N ASP A 219 10.33 -5.26 27.59
CA ASP A 219 10.62 -3.84 27.80
C ASP A 219 9.35 -3.00 27.64
N LEU A 220 9.25 -1.93 28.42
CA LEU A 220 8.08 -1.06 28.43
C LEU A 220 8.30 0.15 27.52
N VAL A 221 7.35 0.41 26.63
CA VAL A 221 7.32 1.62 25.78
C VAL A 221 6.11 2.49 26.09
N VAL A 222 6.27 3.79 25.90
CA VAL A 222 5.17 4.75 26.04
C VAL A 222 4.39 4.79 24.72
N THR A 223 3.12 4.41 24.80
CA THR A 223 2.17 4.56 23.69
C THR A 223 1.37 5.85 23.85
N ARG A 224 0.80 6.33 22.76
CA ARG A 224 0.00 7.55 22.74
C ARG A 224 -1.32 7.40 23.52
N ASP A 225 -2.06 6.32 23.30
CA ASP A 225 -3.45 6.19 23.78
C ASP A 225 -3.60 5.14 24.89
N ALA A 226 -2.75 4.12 24.88
CA ALA A 226 -2.90 2.97 25.77
C ALA A 226 -2.05 3.09 27.04
N GLY A 227 -1.31 4.19 27.22
CA GLY A 227 -0.33 4.34 28.29
C GLY A 227 0.91 3.49 28.02
N VAL A 228 1.45 2.84 29.05
CA VAL A 228 2.66 2.03 28.91
C VAL A 228 2.30 0.61 28.45
N ARG A 229 3.02 0.07 27.46
CA ARG A 229 2.82 -1.28 26.94
C ARG A 229 4.14 -2.03 26.81
N ALA A 230 4.08 -3.34 27.03
CA ALA A 230 5.24 -4.21 26.92
C ALA A 230 5.49 -4.59 25.46
N VAL A 231 6.74 -4.50 25.05
CA VAL A 231 7.23 -5.05 23.79
C VAL A 231 7.02 -6.56 23.83
N ARG A 232 6.34 -7.10 22.84
CA ARG A 232 6.07 -8.54 22.71
C ARG A 232 7.07 -9.20 21.80
N TRP A 233 7.54 -8.48 20.80
CA TRP A 233 8.47 -9.01 19.82
C TRP A 233 9.39 -7.92 19.28
N VAL A 234 10.60 -8.32 18.90
CA VAL A 234 11.59 -7.49 18.23
C VAL A 234 12.23 -8.33 17.13
N GLY A 235 12.45 -7.73 15.96
CA GLY A 235 13.20 -8.33 14.88
C GLY A 235 13.81 -7.28 13.97
N GLY A 236 14.54 -7.75 12.96
CA GLY A 236 15.19 -6.85 12.04
C GLY A 236 15.86 -7.59 10.89
N ARG A 237 16.15 -6.84 9.84
CA ARG A 237 16.80 -7.30 8.63
C ARG A 237 17.90 -6.32 8.23
N HIS A 238 19.04 -6.85 7.82
CA HIS A 238 20.07 -6.06 7.16
C HIS A 238 19.85 -6.12 5.65
N LEU A 239 19.75 -4.96 5.01
CA LEU A 239 19.80 -4.83 3.56
C LEU A 239 21.19 -4.32 3.17
N PRO A 240 22.02 -5.13 2.50
CA PRO A 240 23.34 -4.71 2.10
C PRO A 240 23.27 -3.72 0.92
N VAL A 241 24.37 -3.00 0.67
CA VAL A 241 24.41 -1.90 -0.30
C VAL A 241 24.06 -2.33 -1.73
N GLU A 242 24.44 -3.54 -2.14
CA GLU A 242 24.13 -4.11 -3.44
C GLU A 242 22.62 -4.29 -3.64
N GLU A 243 21.91 -4.73 -2.60
CA GLU A 243 20.46 -4.89 -2.63
C GLU A 243 19.78 -3.52 -2.71
N LEU A 244 20.27 -2.53 -1.96
CA LEU A 244 19.74 -1.16 -2.02
C LEU A 244 20.04 -0.45 -3.34
N ARG A 245 21.13 -0.79 -4.03
CA ARG A 245 21.41 -0.28 -5.37
C ARG A 245 20.50 -0.90 -6.43
N ALA A 246 20.17 -2.18 -6.29
CA ALA A 246 19.22 -2.88 -7.15
C ALA A 246 17.77 -2.43 -6.89
N ALA A 247 17.44 -2.10 -5.65
CA ALA A 247 16.13 -1.62 -5.22
C ALA A 247 16.22 -0.29 -4.44
N PRO A 248 16.50 0.85 -5.12
CA PRO A 248 16.67 2.16 -4.47
C PRO A 248 15.45 2.62 -3.68
N HIS A 249 14.26 2.16 -4.05
CA HIS A 249 13.01 2.47 -3.34
C HIS A 249 13.00 1.94 -1.91
N LEU A 250 13.80 0.93 -1.57
CA LEU A 250 13.97 0.42 -0.19
C LEU A 250 14.89 1.29 0.66
N CYS A 251 15.54 2.31 0.07
CA CYS A 251 16.45 3.17 0.82
C CYS A 251 15.71 4.04 1.85
N PRO A 252 16.33 4.29 3.02
CA PRO A 252 15.67 4.96 4.12
C PRO A 252 15.38 6.43 3.83
N ILE A 253 14.28 6.92 4.41
CA ILE A 253 13.92 8.33 4.43
C ILE A 253 14.53 8.99 5.65
N ARG A 254 15.29 10.07 5.41
CA ARG A 254 15.84 10.95 6.43
C ARG A 254 14.93 12.14 6.67
N ILE A 255 14.48 12.27 7.91
CA ILE A 255 13.72 13.41 8.42
C ILE A 255 14.65 14.19 9.38
N SER A 256 15.11 15.36 8.95
CA SER A 256 16.02 16.20 9.77
C SER A 256 15.33 16.64 11.06
N ALA A 257 16.11 16.87 12.13
CA ALA A 257 15.58 17.43 13.36
C ALA A 257 14.80 18.73 13.09
N GLY A 258 13.61 18.86 13.67
CA GLY A 258 12.71 20.00 13.48
C GLY A 258 11.92 20.04 12.15
N ALA A 259 12.16 19.13 11.21
CA ALA A 259 11.57 19.17 9.86
C ALA A 259 10.05 18.95 9.81
N LEU A 260 9.44 18.41 10.87
CA LEU A 260 7.99 18.18 10.95
C LEU A 260 7.24 19.32 11.68
N GLY A 261 7.95 20.36 12.12
CA GLY A 261 7.41 21.48 12.90
C GLY A 261 7.46 21.24 14.41
N GLN A 262 7.24 22.29 15.20
CA GLN A 262 7.23 22.26 16.67
C GLN A 262 8.50 21.66 17.32
N GLY A 263 9.64 21.74 16.63
CA GLY A 263 10.89 21.13 17.09
C GLY A 263 10.95 19.61 16.95
N LEU A 264 10.04 19.00 16.17
CA LEU A 264 10.03 17.57 15.87
C LEU A 264 10.54 17.28 14.45
N PRO A 265 11.20 16.14 14.22
CA PRO A 265 11.74 15.21 15.22
C PRO A 265 12.79 15.89 16.13
N ARG A 266 12.95 15.42 17.38
CA ARG A 266 13.94 15.99 18.32
C ARG A 266 15.38 15.76 17.89
N ARG A 267 15.62 14.65 17.19
CA ARG A 267 16.88 14.30 16.53
C ARG A 267 16.57 13.81 15.12
N THR A 268 17.54 13.85 14.22
CA THR A 268 17.35 13.31 12.87
C THR A 268 16.82 11.87 12.96
N LEU A 269 15.68 11.63 12.33
CA LEU A 269 14.96 10.36 12.32
C LEU A 269 15.15 9.71 10.95
N HIS A 270 15.54 8.44 10.94
CA HIS A 270 15.60 7.64 9.72
C HIS A 270 14.55 6.54 9.82
N LEU A 271 13.75 6.41 8.78
CA LEU A 271 12.69 5.43 8.68
C LEU A 271 12.77 4.72 7.33
N SER A 272 12.28 3.49 7.28
CA SER A 272 11.93 2.88 6.00
C SER A 272 10.87 3.72 5.25
N PRO A 273 10.83 3.66 3.91
CA PRO A 273 9.91 4.45 3.07
C PRO A 273 8.44 4.38 3.50
N GLN A 274 7.98 3.20 3.89
CA GLN A 274 6.58 2.92 4.16
C GLN A 274 6.20 3.08 5.63
N HIS A 275 7.17 3.38 6.50
CA HIS A 275 6.90 3.60 7.92
C HIS A 275 6.00 4.82 8.12
N ARG A 276 4.87 4.64 8.80
CA ARG A 276 3.89 5.71 8.96
C ARG A 276 4.11 6.47 10.25
N ILE A 277 4.08 7.80 10.13
CA ILE A 277 4.07 8.71 11.27
C ILE A 277 2.68 9.35 11.42
N LEU A 278 2.23 9.50 12.67
CA LEU A 278 0.94 10.11 12.95
C LEU A 278 1.08 11.63 12.87
N ARG A 279 0.31 12.23 11.96
CA ARG A 279 0.27 13.68 11.74
C ARG A 279 -1.05 14.24 12.29
N PRO A 280 -0.99 15.26 13.17
CA PRO A 280 -2.15 16.10 13.43
C PRO A 280 -2.32 17.06 12.25
N GLY A 281 -3.55 17.23 11.77
CA GLY A 281 -3.82 18.15 10.67
C GLY A 281 -5.31 18.36 10.42
N PRO A 282 -5.72 19.52 9.88
CA PRO A 282 -7.08 19.78 9.51
C PRO A 282 -7.40 19.08 8.19
N LEU A 283 -7.58 17.76 8.20
CA LEU A 283 -8.43 17.11 7.18
C LEU A 283 -9.89 17.27 7.61
N LEU A 284 -10.28 18.53 7.86
CA LEU A 284 -11.62 18.95 8.28
C LEU A 284 -12.69 18.53 7.24
N GLU A 285 -12.29 18.35 5.99
CA GLU A 285 -13.15 17.85 4.91
C GLU A 285 -13.35 16.32 4.94
N LEU A 286 -12.45 15.56 5.59
CA LEU A 286 -12.58 14.10 5.79
C LEU A 286 -13.01 13.71 7.21
N GLY A 287 -13.21 14.69 8.11
CA GLY A 287 -13.62 14.45 9.50
C GLY A 287 -12.59 13.74 10.38
N LEU A 288 -11.33 13.57 9.92
CA LEU A 288 -10.28 12.87 10.64
C LEU A 288 -9.38 13.86 11.40
N ALA A 289 -9.28 13.68 12.72
CA ALA A 289 -8.45 14.55 13.58
C ALA A 289 -6.94 14.26 13.45
N GLU A 290 -6.59 12.99 13.20
CA GLU A 290 -5.20 12.52 13.09
C GLU A 290 -5.11 11.33 12.12
N VAL A 291 -3.99 11.22 11.43
CA VAL A 291 -3.80 10.32 10.30
C VAL A 291 -2.38 9.76 10.23
N LEU A 292 -2.24 8.49 9.84
CA LEU A 292 -0.93 7.86 9.62
C LEU A 292 -0.46 8.14 8.19
N VAL A 293 0.74 8.71 8.04
CA VAL A 293 1.33 9.07 6.74
C VAL A 293 2.69 8.39 6.57
N ALA A 294 2.86 7.64 5.48
CA ALA A 294 4.13 7.00 5.13
C ALA A 294 5.25 8.02 4.91
N ALA A 295 6.46 7.70 5.40
CA ALA A 295 7.62 8.59 5.34
C ALA A 295 7.99 9.02 3.90
N ARG A 296 7.85 8.13 2.91
CA ARG A 296 8.11 8.41 1.50
C ARG A 296 7.24 9.54 0.95
N HIS A 297 6.00 9.68 1.43
CA HIS A 297 5.09 10.73 0.97
C HIS A 297 5.51 12.12 1.47
N LEU A 298 6.46 12.20 2.40
CA LEU A 298 6.98 13.45 2.96
C LEU A 298 8.26 13.95 2.25
N VAL A 299 8.84 13.14 1.37
CA VAL A 299 10.04 13.50 0.61
C VAL A 299 9.78 14.74 -0.25
N GLY A 300 10.76 15.65 -0.28
CA GLY A 300 10.65 16.94 -0.97
C GLY A 300 10.26 18.10 -0.05
N ARG A 301 9.80 17.82 1.18
CA ARG A 301 9.67 18.86 2.22
C ARG A 301 11.06 19.32 2.69
N PRO A 302 11.22 20.60 3.09
CA PRO A 302 12.47 21.09 3.66
C PRO A 302 12.98 20.19 4.79
N GLY A 303 14.19 19.64 4.62
CA GLY A 303 14.80 18.75 5.60
C GLY A 303 14.39 17.28 5.52
N ILE A 304 13.56 16.86 4.57
CA ILE A 304 13.14 15.48 4.36
C ILE A 304 13.58 14.97 2.98
N ARG A 305 14.37 13.90 2.95
CA ARG A 305 14.89 13.29 1.71
C ARG A 305 15.12 11.80 1.84
N GLN A 306 15.09 11.07 0.73
CA GLN A 306 15.60 9.70 0.69
C GLN A 306 17.14 9.71 0.72
N LEU A 307 17.72 8.69 1.36
CA LEU A 307 19.15 8.47 1.41
C LEU A 307 19.59 7.45 0.37
N ALA A 308 20.89 7.40 0.11
CA ALA A 308 21.55 6.29 -0.58
C ALA A 308 22.73 5.85 0.30
N PRO A 309 22.51 4.93 1.27
CA PRO A 309 23.54 4.57 2.23
C PRO A 309 24.65 3.75 1.56
N GLU A 310 25.90 4.07 1.88
CA GLU A 310 27.08 3.42 1.29
C GLU A 310 27.39 2.05 1.92
N GLU A 311 26.92 1.82 3.15
CA GLU A 311 27.20 0.61 3.94
C GLU A 311 25.98 -0.33 4.08
N GLY A 312 24.89 -0.07 3.36
CA GLY A 312 23.62 -0.75 3.58
C GLY A 312 22.80 -0.13 4.71
N VAL A 313 21.71 -0.79 5.11
CA VAL A 313 20.84 -0.34 6.19
C VAL A 313 20.35 -1.52 7.03
N HIS A 314 20.39 -1.35 8.35
CA HIS A 314 19.70 -2.25 9.27
C HIS A 314 18.31 -1.70 9.55
N TYR A 315 17.30 -2.50 9.26
CA TYR A 315 15.92 -2.23 9.56
C TYR A 315 15.49 -3.03 10.79
N LEU A 316 14.80 -2.36 11.71
CA LEU A 316 14.40 -2.88 13.00
C LEU A 316 12.90 -2.70 13.18
N HIS A 317 12.27 -3.72 13.75
CA HIS A 317 10.85 -3.77 14.01
C HIS A 317 10.64 -4.22 15.44
N PHE A 318 9.59 -3.70 16.05
CA PHE A 318 9.07 -4.28 17.27
C PHE A 318 7.56 -4.16 17.28
N ALA A 319 6.93 -5.05 18.03
CA ALA A 319 5.49 -5.10 18.12
C ALA A 319 5.05 -5.24 19.58
N LEU A 320 3.84 -4.77 19.84
CA LEU A 320 3.19 -4.82 21.15
C LEU A 320 2.06 -5.84 21.11
N ASP A 321 1.18 -5.82 22.12
CA ASP A 321 0.00 -6.69 22.18
C ASP A 321 -1.07 -6.35 21.13
N ALA A 322 -1.10 -5.10 20.68
CA ALA A 322 -1.89 -4.63 19.55
C ALA A 322 -1.09 -3.59 18.75
N HIS A 323 -1.65 -3.14 17.61
CA HIS A 323 -1.08 -2.01 16.89
C HIS A 323 -1.27 -0.72 17.69
N HIS A 324 -0.17 -0.03 18.00
CA HIS A 324 -0.19 1.23 18.73
C HIS A 324 0.66 2.29 18.05
N VAL A 325 0.47 3.54 18.47
CA VAL A 325 1.37 4.65 18.16
C VAL A 325 2.31 4.87 19.34
N VAL A 326 3.62 4.88 19.07
CA VAL A 326 4.70 5.17 20.02
C VAL A 326 5.36 6.50 19.69
N PHE A 327 6.31 6.96 20.51
CA PHE A 327 7.07 8.18 20.25
C PHE A 327 8.53 7.84 19.88
N ALA A 328 8.88 8.00 18.60
CA ALA A 328 10.22 7.84 18.06
C ALA A 328 10.87 9.21 17.83
N GLU A 329 11.95 9.53 18.56
CA GLU A 329 12.55 10.88 18.59
C GLU A 329 11.52 11.99 18.91
N GLY A 330 10.49 11.64 19.69
CA GLY A 330 9.36 12.51 20.01
C GLY A 330 8.28 12.58 18.94
N VAL A 331 8.47 11.96 17.78
CA VAL A 331 7.46 11.86 16.70
C VAL A 331 6.53 10.68 16.98
N PRO A 332 5.21 10.89 16.99
CA PRO A 332 4.24 9.81 16.96
C PRO A 332 4.44 8.92 15.72
N ALA A 333 4.81 7.65 15.91
CA ALA A 333 5.08 6.68 14.84
C ALA A 333 4.42 5.35 15.17
N GLU A 334 4.05 4.59 14.14
CA GLU A 334 3.35 3.32 14.32
C GLU A 334 4.29 2.20 14.81
N THR A 335 3.79 1.25 15.61
CA THR A 335 4.50 0.00 15.90
C THR A 335 4.24 -1.01 14.79
N LEU A 336 5.01 -2.10 14.71
CA LEU A 336 4.68 -3.15 13.75
C LEU A 336 3.25 -3.65 14.01
N HIS A 337 2.45 -3.64 12.94
CA HIS A 337 1.13 -4.25 12.90
C HIS A 337 1.30 -5.67 12.35
N PHE A 338 0.85 -6.68 13.10
CA PHE A 338 0.90 -8.07 12.65
C PHE A 338 -0.21 -8.37 11.62
N GLY A 339 -0.14 -7.72 10.46
CA GLY A 339 -0.89 -8.09 9.24
C GLY A 339 -0.18 -9.19 8.43
N ALA A 340 -0.58 -9.40 7.18
CA ALA A 340 0.10 -10.34 6.28
C ALA A 340 1.61 -10.00 6.12
N GLU A 341 1.98 -8.72 6.19
CA GLU A 341 3.36 -8.23 6.12
C GLU A 341 4.28 -8.75 7.22
N ALA A 342 3.80 -8.85 8.46
CA ALA A 342 4.60 -9.45 9.52
C ALA A 342 4.85 -10.94 9.26
N ARG A 343 3.95 -11.63 8.54
CA ARG A 343 4.13 -13.03 8.10
C ARG A 343 5.13 -13.16 6.93
N ARG A 344 5.37 -12.08 6.17
CA ARG A 344 6.43 -12.01 5.15
C ARG A 344 7.81 -11.83 5.79
N VAL A 345 7.90 -11.00 6.82
CA VAL A 345 9.15 -10.75 7.57
C VAL A 345 9.51 -11.93 8.49
N LEU A 346 8.50 -12.60 9.05
CA LEU A 346 8.65 -13.73 9.95
C LEU A 346 8.45 -15.02 9.17
N GLY A 347 9.53 -15.76 8.95
CA GLY A 347 9.44 -17.08 8.31
C GLY A 347 8.47 -18.03 9.05
N PRO A 348 7.99 -19.11 8.41
CA PRO A 348 6.96 -20.00 8.95
C PRO A 348 7.25 -20.51 10.37
N GLY A 349 8.53 -20.75 10.70
CA GLY A 349 8.97 -21.19 12.02
C GLY A 349 8.82 -20.12 13.11
N GLN A 350 9.16 -18.86 12.82
CA GLN A 350 9.04 -17.77 13.79
C GLN A 350 7.56 -17.39 14.02
N MET A 351 6.71 -17.54 13.00
CA MET A 351 5.27 -17.37 13.15
C MET A 351 4.62 -18.46 13.99
N ALA A 352 5.08 -19.72 13.88
CA ALA A 352 4.63 -20.81 14.73
C ALA A 352 5.08 -20.60 16.19
N GLU A 353 6.32 -20.16 16.39
CA GLU A 353 6.87 -19.82 17.70
C GLU A 353 6.11 -18.64 18.35
N LEU A 354 5.85 -17.56 17.60
CA LEU A 354 5.07 -16.41 18.09
C LEU A 354 3.66 -16.80 18.53
N ARG A 355 2.96 -17.66 17.78
CA ARG A 355 1.63 -18.19 18.16
C ARG A 355 1.68 -19.03 19.43
N GLN A 356 2.77 -19.76 19.64
CA GLN A 356 2.93 -20.66 20.78
C GLN A 356 3.37 -19.91 22.05
N VAL A 357 4.22 -18.88 21.91
CA VAL A 357 4.78 -18.11 23.02
C VAL A 357 3.85 -16.95 23.44
N PHE A 358 3.10 -16.38 22.50
CA PHE A 358 2.20 -15.24 22.75
C PHE A 358 0.79 -15.50 22.15
N PRO A 359 -0.01 -16.37 22.77
CA PRO A 359 -1.33 -16.75 22.24
C PRO A 359 -2.34 -15.59 22.17
N ASP A 360 -2.15 -14.54 22.98
CA ASP A 360 -3.02 -13.36 23.05
C ASP A 360 -2.62 -12.24 22.07
N LEU A 361 -1.56 -12.44 21.27
CA LEU A 361 -1.08 -11.47 20.29
C LEU A 361 -2.04 -11.42 19.10
N ASP A 362 -2.56 -10.25 18.73
CA ASP A 362 -3.39 -10.12 17.53
C ASP A 362 -2.54 -10.26 16.26
N LEU A 363 -2.41 -11.51 15.80
CA LEU A 363 -1.73 -11.88 14.56
C LEU A 363 -2.65 -11.81 13.32
N THR A 364 -3.90 -11.39 13.50
CA THR A 364 -4.88 -11.29 12.42
C THR A 364 -4.78 -9.99 11.65
N GLY A 365 -4.16 -8.94 12.24
CA GLY A 365 -3.96 -7.65 11.58
C GLY A 365 -5.24 -6.87 11.34
N ARG A 366 -6.31 -7.14 12.09
CA ARG A 366 -7.66 -6.64 11.77
C ARG A 366 -7.91 -5.20 12.19
N ARG A 367 -7.02 -4.56 12.97
CA ARG A 367 -7.24 -3.21 13.52
C ARG A 367 -5.96 -2.40 13.61
N THR A 368 -5.87 -1.36 12.78
CA THR A 368 -4.83 -0.33 12.93
C THR A 368 -5.14 0.62 14.07
N ALA A 369 -4.11 1.23 14.68
CA ALA A 369 -4.28 2.20 15.76
C ALA A 369 -5.06 3.45 15.31
N ARG A 370 -4.93 3.83 14.04
CA ARG A 370 -5.58 4.96 13.38
C ARG A 370 -5.79 4.67 11.89
N PRO A 371 -6.72 5.37 11.23
CA PRO A 371 -6.82 5.37 9.77
C PRO A 371 -5.48 5.73 9.12
N VAL A 372 -5.16 5.00 8.07
CA VAL A 372 -3.95 5.17 7.26
C VAL A 372 -4.31 6.05 6.07
N LEU A 373 -3.50 7.07 5.80
CA LEU A 373 -3.63 7.82 4.56
C LEU A 373 -2.81 7.14 3.45
N ASP A 374 -3.46 6.99 2.32
CA ASP A 374 -2.84 6.71 1.03
C ASP A 374 -1.81 7.81 0.61
N GLY A 375 -1.13 7.55 -0.50
CA GLY A 375 -0.21 8.53 -1.11
C GLY A 375 -0.89 9.83 -1.56
N LEU A 376 -2.16 9.73 -1.91
CA LEU A 376 -3.05 10.79 -2.37
C LEU A 376 -3.27 11.86 -1.27
N HIS A 377 -3.72 11.48 -0.08
CA HIS A 377 -4.10 12.40 0.98
C HIS A 377 -2.94 12.83 1.89
N ALA A 378 -1.88 12.03 1.99
CA ALA A 378 -0.64 12.40 2.69
C ALA A 378 0.00 13.69 2.16
N ARG A 379 -0.17 13.96 0.85
CA ARG A 379 0.36 15.13 0.14
C ARG A 379 -0.58 16.35 0.19
N LEU A 380 -1.84 16.18 0.61
CA LEU A 380 -2.83 17.25 0.79
C LEU A 380 -2.83 17.83 2.22
N ALA A 381 -2.35 17.06 3.22
CA ALA A 381 -2.05 17.52 4.58
C ALA A 381 -0.79 18.44 4.66
N ARG A 382 -0.63 19.30 3.64
CA ARG A 382 0.55 20.14 3.36
C ARG A 382 0.81 21.20 4.42
#